data_AF-A0A539DJL6-F1
#
_entry.id   AF-A0A539DJL6-F1
#
_cell.length_a   1.000
_cell.length_b   1.000
_cell.length_c   1.000
_cell.angle_alpha   90.00
_cell.angle_beta   90.00
_cell.angle_gamma   90.00
#
_symmetry.space_group_name_H-M   'P 1'
#
loop_
_entity.id
_entity.type
_entity.pdbx_description
1 polymer ?
#
loop_
_entity_poly.entity_id
_entity_poly.type
_entity_poly.pdbx_seq_one_letter_code
_entity_poly.pdbx_strand_id
1 'polypeptide(L)' 'MTPAPKTIAPDAPLADAITLMADTRITALFAVEAGKPVGVVHMHDLLSAGAR' A
#
# COMPACT_ATOMS: atom_id res chain seq x y z
N MET A 1 -0.18 14.61 -10.93
CA MET A 1 -0.82 13.27 -10.87
C MET A 1 0.12 12.27 -11.52
N THR A 2 0.45 11.17 -10.83
CA THR A 2 1.30 10.11 -11.37
C THR A 2 0.44 9.13 -12.17
N PRO A 3 0.70 8.89 -13.46
CA PRO A 3 -0.04 7.91 -14.24
C PRO A 3 0.26 6.50 -13.74
N ALA A 4 -0.76 5.64 -13.67
CA ALA A 4 -0.66 4.25 -13.20
C ALA A 4 0.07 4.12 -11.84
N PRO A 5 -0.49 4.67 -10.75
CA PRO A 5 0.12 4.55 -9.43
C PRO A 5 0.25 3.07 -9.04
N LYS A 6 1.23 2.76 -8.18
CA LYS A 6 1.34 1.42 -7.62
C LYS A 6 0.16 1.15 -6.69
N THR A 7 -0.36 -0.06 -6.78
CA THR A 7 -1.55 -0.51 -6.05
C THR A 7 -1.26 -1.85 -5.39
N ILE A 8 -2.09 -2.19 -4.40
CA ILE A 8 -2.05 -3.49 -3.73
C ILE A 8 -3.48 -4.00 -3.51
N ALA A 9 -3.66 -5.31 -3.37
CA ALA A 9 -4.96 -5.86 -2.96
C ALA A 9 -5.26 -5.46 -1.50
N PRO A 10 -6.53 -5.16 -1.15
CA PRO A 10 -6.90 -4.71 0.20
C PRO A 10 -6.66 -5.76 1.30
N ASP A 11 -6.62 -7.03 0.93
CA ASP A 11 -6.39 -8.19 1.79
C ASP A 11 -4.94 -8.71 1.74
N ALA A 12 -4.05 -8.03 1.01
CA ALA A 12 -2.66 -8.41 0.91
C ALA A 12 -1.95 -8.34 2.28
N PRO A 13 -0.96 -9.20 2.53
CA PRO A 13 -0.14 -9.13 3.73
C PRO A 13 0.52 -7.77 3.92
N LEU A 14 0.55 -7.30 5.17
CA LEU A 14 1.20 -6.05 5.56
C LEU A 14 2.68 -5.98 5.11
N ALA A 15 3.39 -7.11 5.21
CA ALA A 15 4.79 -7.22 4.80
C ALA A 15 4.99 -6.97 3.30
N ASP A 16 4.04 -7.37 2.46
CA ASP A 16 4.11 -7.17 1.00
C ASP A 16 3.91 -5.68 0.67
N ALA A 17 3.00 -5.01 1.38
CA ALA A 17 2.83 -3.56 1.24
C ALA A 17 4.11 -2.79 1.61
N ILE A 18 4.75 -3.16 2.72
CA ILE A 18 6.00 -2.54 3.17
C ILE A 18 7.13 -2.80 2.16
N THR A 19 7.26 -4.04 1.69
CA THR A 19 8.27 -4.43 0.70
C THR A 19 8.10 -3.66 -0.60
N LEU A 20 6.87 -3.62 -1.13
CA LEU A 20 6.55 -2.90 -2.36
C LEU A 20 6.87 -1.39 -2.23
N MET A 21 6.51 -0.78 -1.10
CA MET A 21 6.83 0.62 -0.82
C MET A 21 8.34 0.87 -0.77
N ALA A 22 9.09 0.01 -0.09
CA ALA A 22 10.54 0.10 0.00
C ALA A 22 11.23 -0.05 -1.36
N ASP A 23 10.86 -1.07 -2.13
CA ASP A 23 11.45 -1.39 -3.44
C ASP A 23 11.19 -0.28 -4.46
N THR A 24 10.00 0.33 -4.41
CA THR A 24 9.59 1.38 -5.35
C THR A 24 9.87 2.79 -4.83
N ARG A 25 10.43 2.93 -3.62
CA ARG A 25 10.72 4.20 -2.93
C ARG A 25 9.52 5.14 -2.84
N ILE A 26 8.34 4.58 -2.58
CA ILE A 26 7.11 5.34 -2.32
C ILE A 26 6.63 5.08 -0.90
N THR A 27 5.81 5.99 -0.38
CA THR A 27 5.32 5.92 1.01
C THR A 27 3.81 5.72 1.10
N ALA A 28 3.14 5.53 -0.04
CA ALA A 28 1.70 5.37 -0.15
C ALA A 28 1.34 4.37 -1.25
N LEU A 29 0.31 3.55 -1.00
CA LEU A 29 -0.27 2.63 -1.96
C LEU A 29 -1.79 2.79 -1.96
N PHE A 30 -2.40 2.64 -3.13
CA PHE A 30 -3.86 2.47 -3.21
C PHE A 30 -4.20 1.00 -3.02
N ALA A 31 -5.12 0.72 -2.09
CA ALA A 31 -5.78 -0.57 -2.01
C ALA A 31 -6.85 -0.63 -3.12
N VAL A 32 -6.74 -1.59 -4.04
CA VAL A 32 -7.62 -1.69 -5.21
C VAL A 32 -8.26 -3.07 -5.25
N GLU A 33 -9.59 -3.10 -5.39
CA GLU A 33 -10.38 -4.30 -5.58
C GLU A 33 -11.22 -4.16 -6.85
N ALA A 34 -11.23 -5.17 -7.71
CA ALA A 34 -11.98 -5.16 -8.98
C ALA A 34 -11.77 -3.88 -9.82
N GLY A 35 -10.54 -3.36 -9.85
CA GLY A 35 -10.17 -2.15 -10.59
C GLY A 35 -10.63 -0.83 -9.97
N LYS A 36 -11.20 -0.85 -8.76
CA LYS A 36 -11.64 0.34 -8.03
C LYS A 36 -10.79 0.56 -6.78
N PRO A 37 -10.28 1.79 -6.55
CA PRO A 37 -9.66 2.14 -5.28
C PRO A 37 -10.70 2.05 -4.15
N VAL A 38 -10.41 1.21 -3.16
CA VAL A 38 -11.24 1.02 -1.96
C VAL A 38 -10.58 1.59 -0.71
N GLY A 39 -9.30 1.98 -0.80
CA GLY A 39 -8.59 2.61 0.30
C GLY A 39 -7.21 3.14 -0.10
N VAL A 40 -6.54 3.74 0.87
CA VAL A 40 -5.16 4.20 0.78
C VAL A 40 -4.42 3.80 2.05
N VAL A 41 -3.17 3.40 1.91
CA VAL A 41 -2.31 3.06 3.04
C VAL A 41 -1.00 3.82 2.94
N HIS A 42 -0.54 4.37 4.07
CA HIS A 42 0.78 4.98 4.17
C HIS A 42 1.74 4.12 4.99
N MET A 43 3.03 4.20 4.66
CA MET A 43 4.09 3.42 5.34
C MET A 43 4.07 3.61 6.87
N HIS A 44 3.81 4.82 7.36
CA HIS A 44 3.78 5.10 8.81
C HIS A 44 2.61 4.42 9.52
N ASP A 45 1.46 4.29 8.85
CA ASP A 45 0.30 3.57 9.37
C ASP A 45 0.62 2.08 9.51
N LEU A 46 1.32 1.52 8.50
CA LEU A 46 1.73 0.11 8.47
C LEU A 46 2.72 -0.21 9.58
N LEU A 47 3.70 0.65 9.82
CA LEU A 47 4.66 0.51 10.92
C LEU A 47 3.97 0.57 12.29
N SER A 48 2.95 1.43 12.42
CA SER A 48 2.19 1.57 13.68
C SER A 48 1.24 0.40 13.91
N ALA A 49 0.70 -0.21 12.86
CA ALA A 49 -0.21 -1.35 12.93
C ALA A 49 0.52 -2.67 13.25
N GLY A 50 1.73 -2.86 12.74
CA GLY A 50 2.55 -4.07 12.99
C GLY A 50 3.28 -4.08 14.33
N ALA A 51 3.30 -2.96 15.06
CA ALA A 51 3.99 -2.81 16.36
C ALA A 51 3.13 -3.24 17.56
N ARG A 52 2.08 -4.05 17.35
CA ARG A 52 1.16 -4.52 18.38
C ARG A 52 1.17 -6.04 18.50
#